data_AF-A0A354PEQ9-F1
#
_entry.id   AF-A0A354PEQ9-F1
#
_cell.length_a   1.000
_cell.length_b   1.000
_cell.length_c   1.000
_cell.angle_alpha   90.00
_cell.angle_beta   90.00
_cell.angle_gamma   90.00
#
_symmetry.space_group_name_H-M   'P 1'
#
loop_
_entity.id
_entity.type
_entity.pdbx_description
1 polymer ?
#
loop_
_entity_poly.entity_id
_entity_poly.type
_entity_poly.pdbx_seq_one_letter_code
_entity_poly.pdbx_strand_id
1 'polypeptide(L)'
;MKHMDWIYRLTKNKAYLDPLEEIDALCELSERGEPVFLMLSTASSPPMSGAAPSDVVGLCTSRERSLVLHALAEVGTGEIVSEITGNVAAVYGFPTGRKFLPLSKVSRLKSGLLPTSVLDSDSQAKFLSGQAYAKKLSNQTRRVSSRRIPPSAIVDIEFNALPAIKPIDIASPEAPFTAIGLDPTAGTWDSQMKSGPKEMPSFTLHWDGVKLTVPEDPRVLHKTNDCFFRLVTRRNASIVCIDGPNSTNGLELRDDLAGWEDIVGSLTRDGELALSREGIHLFWTTRNTIRNFDGASRWIARSIVLFSNSDAVEKIETHPHGAFTMLSNAIINGLRLPKKGTQVGQLARFRILNAFIPNLTLEMVPDHDAMDAACASLVGCLHRLKLTRSFGTVEAGGKIWMPDITPLLVNRVQESTVNVD
;
A
#
# COMPACT_ATOMS: atom_id res chain seq x y z
N MET A 1 -9.83 -26.43 -27.36
CA MET A 1 -9.72 -25.10 -26.75
C MET A 1 -8.22 -24.83 -26.57
N LYS A 2 -7.69 -23.68 -27.00
CA LYS A 2 -6.25 -23.38 -26.79
C LYS A 2 -5.93 -23.44 -25.29
N HIS A 3 -4.73 -23.92 -24.96
CA HIS A 3 -4.20 -23.86 -23.59
C HIS A 3 -4.17 -22.39 -23.14
N MET A 4 -4.59 -22.11 -21.89
CA MET A 4 -4.52 -20.77 -21.30
C MET A 4 -3.46 -20.78 -20.20
N ASP A 5 -2.57 -19.81 -20.23
CA ASP A 5 -1.49 -19.64 -19.26
C ASP A 5 -1.88 -18.65 -18.17
N TRP A 6 -2.79 -17.72 -18.51
CA TRP A 6 -3.29 -16.69 -17.62
C TRP A 6 -4.79 -16.48 -17.75
N ILE A 7 -5.38 -15.99 -16.67
CA ILE A 7 -6.71 -15.37 -16.65
C ILE A 7 -6.51 -13.92 -16.26
N TYR A 8 -7.17 -13.01 -16.98
CA TYR A 8 -7.27 -11.59 -16.62
C TYR A 8 -8.74 -11.22 -16.46
N ARG A 9 -9.12 -10.69 -15.28
CA ARG A 9 -10.48 -10.26 -14.95
C ARG A 9 -10.58 -8.75 -15.10
N LEU A 10 -11.38 -8.32 -16.08
CA LEU A 10 -11.78 -6.94 -16.25
C LEU A 10 -12.99 -6.63 -15.36
N THR A 11 -12.99 -5.45 -14.73
CA THR A 11 -14.00 -5.02 -13.76
C THR A 11 -14.39 -3.57 -13.99
N LYS A 12 -15.66 -3.23 -13.71
CA LYS A 12 -16.17 -1.86 -13.82
C LYS A 12 -15.32 -0.89 -13.00
N ASN A 13 -15.00 0.26 -13.57
CA ASN A 13 -14.33 1.35 -12.85
C ASN A 13 -14.87 2.71 -13.30
N LYS A 14 -14.55 3.80 -12.58
CA LYS A 14 -15.12 5.13 -12.87
C LYS A 14 -14.73 5.69 -14.25
N ALA A 15 -13.65 5.22 -14.86
CA ALA A 15 -13.22 5.59 -16.21
C ALA A 15 -13.80 4.67 -17.30
N TYR A 16 -14.30 3.48 -16.92
CA TYR A 16 -14.86 2.50 -17.84
C TYR A 16 -16.05 1.76 -17.20
N LEU A 17 -17.24 2.17 -17.59
CA LEU A 17 -18.50 1.71 -17.00
C LEU A 17 -18.87 0.28 -17.44
N ASP A 18 -18.31 -0.21 -18.56
CA ASP A 18 -18.55 -1.56 -19.07
C ASP A 18 -17.26 -2.30 -19.52
N PRO A 19 -16.77 -3.27 -18.72
CA PRO A 19 -15.66 -4.15 -19.06
C PRO A 19 -15.83 -4.95 -20.35
N LEU A 20 -17.06 -5.16 -20.82
CA LEU A 20 -17.30 -5.90 -22.06
C LEU A 20 -16.93 -5.06 -23.28
N GLU A 21 -17.27 -3.77 -23.25
CA GLU A 21 -16.90 -2.79 -24.29
C GLU A 21 -15.37 -2.68 -24.42
N GLU A 22 -14.64 -2.76 -23.30
CA GLU A 22 -13.17 -2.75 -23.30
C GLU A 22 -12.62 -3.98 -24.06
N ILE A 23 -13.18 -5.17 -23.82
CA ILE A 23 -12.78 -6.40 -24.51
C ILE A 23 -13.14 -6.32 -26.00
N ASP A 24 -14.31 -5.77 -26.35
CA ASP A 24 -14.74 -5.58 -27.74
C ASP A 24 -13.81 -4.64 -28.50
N ALA A 25 -13.45 -3.49 -27.91
CA ALA A 25 -12.51 -2.55 -28.50
C ALA A 25 -11.12 -3.17 -28.75
N LEU A 26 -10.62 -4.01 -27.83
CA LEU A 26 -9.36 -4.73 -28.03
C LEU A 26 -9.41 -5.74 -29.17
N CYS A 27 -10.56 -6.39 -29.35
CA CYS A 27 -10.79 -7.30 -30.47
C CYS A 27 -10.81 -6.54 -31.80
N GLU A 28 -11.53 -5.41 -31.88
CA GLU A 28 -11.61 -4.59 -33.08
C GLU A 28 -10.23 -4.03 -33.50
N LEU A 29 -9.44 -3.52 -32.55
CA LEU A 29 -8.08 -3.06 -32.84
C LEU A 29 -7.21 -4.20 -33.39
N SER A 30 -7.30 -5.39 -32.79
CA SER A 30 -6.55 -6.56 -33.25
C SER A 30 -6.98 -6.99 -34.66
N GLU A 31 -8.28 -6.91 -34.99
CA GLU A 31 -8.81 -7.25 -36.32
C GLU A 31 -8.36 -6.27 -37.40
N ARG A 32 -8.19 -4.99 -37.04
CA ARG A 32 -7.65 -3.94 -37.92
C ARG A 32 -6.12 -4.02 -38.08
N GLY A 33 -5.46 -4.90 -37.34
CA GLY A 33 -3.99 -5.01 -37.34
C GLY A 33 -3.29 -3.85 -36.63
N GLU A 34 -4.02 -3.12 -35.78
CA GLU A 34 -3.46 -2.02 -35.00
C GLU A 34 -2.73 -2.55 -33.74
N PRO A 35 -1.79 -1.78 -33.17
CA PRO A 35 -1.16 -2.14 -31.89
C PRO A 35 -2.19 -2.29 -30.77
N VAL A 36 -2.17 -3.44 -30.09
CA VAL A 36 -3.07 -3.73 -28.98
C VAL A 36 -2.27 -3.91 -27.69
N PHE A 37 -2.77 -3.33 -26.62
CA PHE A 37 -2.18 -3.44 -25.29
C PHE A 37 -3.26 -3.84 -24.31
N LEU A 38 -2.93 -4.61 -23.29
CA LEU A 38 -3.77 -4.86 -22.12
C LEU A 38 -3.38 -3.90 -21.00
N MET A 39 -4.32 -3.08 -20.53
CA MET A 39 -4.07 -2.21 -19.38
C MET A 39 -4.01 -3.04 -18.09
N LEU A 40 -2.87 -2.97 -17.39
CA LEU A 40 -2.64 -3.69 -16.15
C LEU A 40 -3.18 -2.88 -14.96
N SER A 41 -3.81 -3.58 -14.01
CA SER A 41 -4.58 -2.92 -12.94
C SER A 41 -3.74 -2.12 -11.93
N THR A 42 -2.42 -2.34 -11.87
CA THR A 42 -1.49 -1.68 -10.93
C THR A 42 -0.16 -1.32 -11.61
N ALA A 43 0.46 -0.23 -11.16
CA ALA A 43 1.70 0.30 -11.75
C ALA A 43 2.98 -0.28 -11.15
N SER A 44 2.96 -0.53 -9.84
CA SER A 44 4.13 -0.91 -9.01
C SER A 44 4.37 -2.42 -8.95
N SER A 45 3.34 -3.23 -9.20
CA SER A 45 3.44 -4.69 -9.29
C SER A 45 2.38 -5.19 -10.27
N PRO A 46 2.52 -4.85 -11.57
CA PRO A 46 1.48 -5.11 -12.54
C PRO A 46 1.08 -6.58 -12.53
N PRO A 47 -0.22 -6.90 -12.45
CA PRO A 47 -0.66 -8.26 -12.68
C PRO A 47 -0.06 -8.73 -14.01
N MET A 48 0.48 -9.95 -14.04
CA MET A 48 1.16 -10.52 -15.22
C MET A 48 2.57 -10.00 -15.54
N SER A 49 3.29 -9.40 -14.58
CA SER A 49 4.71 -9.03 -14.75
C SER A 49 5.67 -10.20 -15.08
N GLY A 50 5.20 -11.44 -14.98
CA GLY A 50 5.94 -12.66 -15.36
C GLY A 50 5.31 -13.42 -16.52
N ALA A 51 4.48 -12.75 -17.34
CA ALA A 51 3.98 -13.31 -18.58
C ALA A 51 5.09 -13.30 -19.64
N ALA A 52 5.22 -14.39 -20.38
CA ALA A 52 6.17 -14.53 -21.48
C ALA A 52 5.48 -14.26 -22.83
N PRO A 53 6.23 -13.86 -23.87
CA PRO A 53 5.69 -13.81 -25.22
C PRO A 53 5.04 -15.15 -25.61
N SER A 54 3.92 -15.05 -26.32
CA SER A 54 3.04 -16.17 -26.71
C SER A 54 2.28 -16.85 -25.56
N ASP A 55 2.39 -16.39 -24.32
CA ASP A 55 1.45 -16.79 -23.26
C ASP A 55 0.02 -16.43 -23.71
N VAL A 56 -0.93 -17.34 -23.47
CA VAL A 56 -2.35 -17.15 -23.81
C VAL A 56 -3.11 -16.68 -22.56
N VAL A 57 -3.81 -15.56 -22.71
CA VAL A 57 -4.57 -14.89 -21.66
C VAL A 57 -6.06 -15.01 -21.93
N GLY A 58 -6.81 -15.58 -20.98
CA GLY A 58 -8.26 -15.53 -20.99
C GLY A 58 -8.78 -14.20 -20.47
N LEU A 59 -9.39 -13.38 -21.33
CA LEU A 59 -10.02 -12.11 -20.95
C LEU A 59 -11.44 -12.38 -20.45
N CYS A 60 -11.64 -12.15 -19.16
CA CYS A 60 -12.85 -12.52 -18.44
C CYS A 60 -13.53 -11.32 -17.78
N THR A 61 -14.85 -11.39 -17.63
CA THR A 61 -15.60 -10.59 -16.65
C THR A 61 -16.12 -11.49 -15.53
N SER A 62 -16.78 -10.90 -14.53
CA SER A 62 -17.46 -11.63 -13.47
C SER A 62 -18.97 -11.52 -13.58
N ARG A 63 -19.67 -12.66 -13.46
CA ARG A 63 -21.12 -12.70 -13.28
C ARG A 63 -21.43 -13.55 -12.06
N GLU A 64 -22.09 -12.96 -11.07
CA GLU A 64 -22.42 -13.60 -9.78
C GLU A 64 -21.17 -14.19 -9.09
N ARG A 65 -20.98 -15.52 -9.16
CA ARG A 65 -19.86 -16.25 -8.55
C ARG A 65 -18.98 -16.99 -9.57
N SER A 66 -19.10 -16.66 -10.84
CA SER A 66 -18.35 -17.33 -11.91
C SER A 66 -17.65 -16.34 -12.83
N LEU A 67 -16.52 -16.79 -13.39
CA LEU A 67 -15.85 -16.06 -14.45
C LEU A 67 -16.58 -16.34 -15.77
N VAL A 68 -16.78 -15.29 -16.57
CA VAL A 68 -17.28 -15.39 -17.94
C VAL A 68 -16.12 -15.06 -18.87
N LEU A 69 -15.74 -16.01 -19.72
CA LEU A 69 -14.69 -15.84 -20.72
C LEU A 69 -15.28 -15.21 -21.98
N HIS A 70 -14.67 -14.12 -22.45
CA HIS A 70 -15.15 -13.37 -23.63
C HIS A 70 -14.17 -13.37 -24.80
N ALA A 71 -12.87 -13.43 -24.53
CA ALA A 71 -11.85 -13.41 -25.56
C ALA A 71 -10.57 -14.14 -25.10
N LEU A 72 -9.74 -14.52 -26.06
CA LEU A 72 -8.37 -14.94 -25.83
C LEU A 72 -7.42 -13.90 -26.39
N ALA A 73 -6.40 -13.56 -25.63
CA ALA A 73 -5.30 -12.72 -26.07
C ALA A 73 -3.98 -13.50 -26.04
N GLU A 74 -3.07 -13.18 -26.94
CA GLU A 74 -1.70 -13.69 -26.95
C GLU A 74 -0.74 -12.55 -26.59
N VAL A 75 0.18 -12.81 -25.67
CA VAL A 75 1.18 -11.83 -25.22
C VAL A 75 2.20 -11.56 -26.33
N GLY A 76 2.41 -10.28 -26.65
CA GLY A 76 3.37 -9.84 -27.66
C GLY A 76 4.82 -9.89 -27.19
N THR A 77 5.76 -9.66 -28.12
CA THR A 77 7.22 -9.70 -27.88
C THR A 77 7.80 -8.41 -27.28
N GLY A 78 6.96 -7.50 -26.77
CA GLY A 78 7.39 -6.22 -26.20
C GLY A 78 7.42 -6.21 -24.67
N GLU A 79 8.16 -5.28 -24.10
CA GLU A 79 8.17 -5.05 -22.65
C GLU A 79 6.87 -4.41 -22.17
N ILE A 80 6.59 -4.55 -20.87
CA ILE A 80 5.49 -3.81 -20.23
C ILE A 80 5.86 -2.33 -20.21
N VAL A 81 5.11 -1.50 -20.94
CA VAL A 81 5.39 -0.06 -21.07
C VAL A 81 4.60 0.76 -20.05
N SER A 82 5.14 1.92 -19.69
CA SER A 82 4.52 2.90 -18.77
C SER A 82 3.77 4.02 -19.50
N GLU A 83 4.03 4.16 -20.80
CA GLU A 83 3.48 5.17 -21.67
C GLU A 83 3.24 4.52 -23.03
N ILE A 84 2.16 4.90 -23.69
CA ILE A 84 1.85 4.41 -25.02
C ILE A 84 1.58 5.59 -25.93
N THR A 85 2.25 5.61 -27.07
CA THR A 85 2.06 6.60 -28.12
C THR A 85 1.11 6.03 -29.18
N GLY A 86 -0.01 6.72 -29.43
CA GLY A 86 -1.00 6.35 -30.46
C GLY A 86 -2.09 5.36 -30.00
N ASN A 87 -3.34 5.66 -30.39
CA ASN A 87 -4.59 4.85 -30.34
C ASN A 87 -5.08 4.26 -29.01
N VAL A 88 -4.32 4.37 -27.93
CA VAL A 88 -4.67 3.79 -26.61
C VAL A 88 -5.70 4.64 -25.86
N ALA A 89 -5.74 5.95 -26.11
CA ALA A 89 -6.70 6.85 -25.49
C ALA A 89 -8.16 6.53 -25.89
N ALA A 90 -8.38 5.99 -27.10
CA ALA A 90 -9.70 5.63 -27.59
C ALA A 90 -10.31 4.42 -26.87
N VAL A 91 -9.46 3.52 -26.33
CA VAL A 91 -9.89 2.32 -25.60
C VAL A 91 -9.83 2.52 -24.08
N TYR A 92 -8.89 3.32 -23.59
CA TYR A 92 -8.56 3.37 -22.16
C TYR A 92 -8.76 4.73 -21.47
N GLY A 93 -9.10 5.79 -22.21
CA GLY A 93 -9.12 7.15 -21.68
C GLY A 93 -7.70 7.66 -21.34
N PHE A 94 -7.58 8.62 -20.41
CA PHE A 94 -6.27 9.16 -19.99
C PHE A 94 -5.53 8.18 -19.05
N PRO A 95 -4.40 7.58 -19.49
CA PRO A 95 -3.82 6.40 -18.83
C PRO A 95 -2.76 6.72 -17.76
N THR A 96 -2.83 7.87 -17.08
CA THR A 96 -1.74 8.39 -16.25
C THR A 96 -1.29 7.37 -15.19
N GLY A 97 0.00 7.00 -15.22
CA GLY A 97 0.60 6.08 -14.24
C GLY A 97 0.21 4.61 -14.39
N ARG A 98 -0.34 4.17 -15.54
CA ARG A 98 -0.70 2.77 -15.78
C ARG A 98 0.41 2.02 -16.52
N LYS A 99 0.39 0.69 -16.42
CA LYS A 99 1.31 -0.22 -17.12
C LYS A 99 0.53 -1.00 -18.17
N PHE A 100 1.18 -1.30 -19.28
CA PHE A 100 0.53 -1.88 -20.44
C PHE A 100 1.30 -3.08 -20.97
N LEU A 101 0.62 -4.22 -21.09
CA LEU A 101 1.18 -5.44 -21.66
C LEU A 101 0.85 -5.50 -23.15
N PRO A 102 1.85 -5.54 -24.05
CA PRO A 102 1.59 -5.69 -25.48
C PRO A 102 0.89 -7.03 -25.78
N LEU A 103 -0.10 -6.99 -26.67
CA LEU A 103 -0.80 -8.17 -27.16
C LEU A 103 -0.52 -8.33 -28.66
N SER A 104 -0.10 -9.52 -29.09
CA SER A 104 0.15 -9.82 -30.50
C SER A 104 -1.13 -10.19 -31.26
N LYS A 105 -2.13 -10.71 -30.54
CA LYS A 105 -3.43 -11.10 -31.11
C LYS A 105 -4.49 -11.11 -30.05
N VAL A 106 -5.68 -10.62 -30.38
CA VAL A 106 -6.90 -10.81 -29.58
C VAL A 106 -7.96 -11.47 -30.45
N SER A 107 -8.70 -12.42 -29.90
CA SER A 107 -9.74 -13.15 -30.63
C SER A 107 -10.99 -13.28 -29.77
N ARG A 108 -12.08 -12.66 -30.24
CA ARG A 108 -13.38 -12.72 -29.60
C ARG A 108 -13.90 -14.15 -29.59
N LEU A 109 -14.47 -14.56 -28.47
CA LEU A 109 -15.16 -15.83 -28.30
C LEU A 109 -16.65 -15.60 -28.09
N LYS A 110 -17.45 -16.64 -28.34
CA LYS A 110 -18.81 -16.68 -27.80
C LYS A 110 -18.71 -16.68 -26.28
N SER A 111 -19.30 -15.65 -25.66
CA SER A 111 -19.25 -15.47 -24.21
C SER A 111 -19.84 -16.69 -23.50
N GLY A 112 -19.11 -17.21 -22.52
CA GLY A 112 -19.51 -18.41 -21.78
C GLY A 112 -18.81 -18.50 -20.43
N LEU A 113 -19.36 -19.30 -19.52
CA LEU A 113 -18.72 -19.57 -18.24
C LEU A 113 -17.34 -20.17 -18.47
N LEU A 114 -16.35 -19.73 -17.69
CA LEU A 114 -15.01 -20.30 -17.74
C LEU A 114 -15.09 -21.77 -17.33
N PRO A 115 -14.65 -22.72 -18.18
CA PRO A 115 -14.73 -24.13 -17.87
C PRO A 115 -13.97 -24.49 -16.60
N THR A 116 -14.54 -25.36 -15.76
CA THR A 116 -13.92 -25.82 -14.51
C THR A 116 -12.64 -26.62 -14.74
N SER A 117 -12.43 -27.13 -15.96
CA SER A 117 -11.18 -27.75 -16.40
C SER A 117 -10.02 -26.76 -16.55
N VAL A 118 -10.31 -25.47 -16.67
CA VAL A 118 -9.31 -24.38 -16.73
C VAL A 118 -9.01 -23.86 -15.33
N LEU A 119 -10.06 -23.61 -14.56
CA LEU A 119 -9.96 -23.21 -13.16
C LEU A 119 -11.15 -23.80 -12.40
N ASP A 120 -10.91 -24.63 -11.40
CA ASP A 120 -11.96 -25.26 -10.61
C ASP A 120 -12.85 -24.22 -9.90
N SER A 121 -14.07 -24.61 -9.54
CA SER A 121 -15.07 -23.70 -8.97
C SER A 121 -14.62 -23.01 -7.67
N ASP A 122 -13.88 -23.70 -6.81
CA ASP A 122 -13.37 -23.12 -5.55
C ASP A 122 -12.26 -22.11 -5.83
N SER A 123 -11.38 -22.42 -6.78
CA SER A 123 -10.33 -21.53 -7.26
C SER A 123 -10.90 -20.30 -7.98
N GLN A 124 -12.00 -20.43 -8.72
CA GLN A 124 -12.74 -19.32 -9.31
C GLN A 124 -13.36 -18.44 -8.22
N ALA A 125 -14.04 -19.03 -7.23
CA ALA A 125 -14.64 -18.31 -6.12
C ALA A 125 -13.58 -17.54 -5.31
N LYS A 126 -12.45 -18.19 -4.98
CA LYS A 126 -11.31 -17.54 -4.31
C LYS A 126 -10.75 -16.38 -5.13
N PHE A 127 -10.55 -16.58 -6.44
CA PHE A 127 -10.06 -15.55 -7.33
C PHE A 127 -11.02 -14.35 -7.42
N LEU A 128 -12.33 -14.60 -7.52
CA LEU A 128 -13.36 -13.57 -7.56
C LEU A 128 -13.47 -12.78 -6.24
N SER A 129 -13.31 -13.46 -5.10
CA SER A 129 -13.32 -12.85 -3.77
C SER A 129 -12.06 -12.07 -3.41
N GLY A 130 -10.98 -12.24 -4.19
CA GLY A 130 -9.70 -11.59 -3.97
C GLY A 130 -9.54 -10.27 -4.73
N GLN A 131 -8.49 -9.53 -4.36
CA GLN A 131 -8.05 -8.30 -5.06
C GLN A 131 -7.24 -8.59 -6.33
N ALA A 132 -7.03 -9.86 -6.67
CA ALA A 132 -6.28 -10.24 -7.85
C ALA A 132 -7.11 -9.94 -9.11
N TYR A 133 -6.49 -9.26 -10.07
CA TYR A 133 -7.05 -9.02 -11.40
C TYR A 133 -6.50 -10.00 -12.44
N ALA A 134 -5.42 -10.71 -12.11
CA ALA A 134 -4.91 -11.79 -12.96
C ALA A 134 -4.49 -13.00 -12.12
N LYS A 135 -4.56 -14.18 -12.74
CA LYS A 135 -4.10 -15.44 -12.15
C LYS A 135 -3.32 -16.24 -13.19
N LYS A 136 -2.10 -16.66 -12.82
CA LYS A 136 -1.34 -17.64 -13.61
C LYS A 136 -1.94 -19.02 -13.41
N LEU A 137 -2.22 -19.71 -14.50
CA LEU A 137 -2.70 -21.09 -14.51
C LEU A 137 -1.47 -22.00 -14.56
N SER A 138 -1.04 -22.50 -13.40
CA SER A 138 0.20 -23.26 -13.30
C SER A 138 0.12 -24.61 -14.03
N ASN A 139 1.05 -24.86 -14.97
CA ASN A 139 2.06 -25.93 -14.87
C ASN A 139 3.07 -25.93 -16.03
N GLN A 140 4.25 -25.30 -15.85
CA GLN A 140 5.53 -25.87 -16.30
C GLN A 140 6.68 -25.18 -15.55
N THR A 141 7.20 -25.89 -14.56
CA THR A 141 8.40 -25.53 -13.82
C THR A 141 9.63 -25.74 -14.70
N ARG A 142 10.03 -24.76 -15.53
CA ARG A 142 11.44 -24.67 -15.97
C ARG A 142 12.23 -23.99 -14.85
N ARG A 143 12.56 -24.76 -13.82
CA ARG A 143 13.59 -24.38 -12.84
C ARG A 143 14.94 -24.47 -13.55
N VAL A 144 15.46 -23.34 -14.01
CA VAL A 144 16.90 -23.16 -14.18
C VAL A 144 17.48 -23.16 -12.77
N SER A 145 18.32 -24.13 -12.45
CA SER A 145 18.95 -24.26 -11.14
C SER A 145 19.97 -23.14 -10.95
N SER A 146 19.57 -22.04 -10.32
CA SER A 146 20.54 -21.10 -9.73
C SER A 146 21.15 -21.77 -8.51
N ARG A 147 22.49 -21.90 -8.50
CA ARG A 147 23.29 -22.36 -7.36
C ARG A 147 22.78 -21.73 -6.06
N ARG A 148 22.54 -22.57 -5.05
CA ARG A 148 22.19 -22.12 -3.69
C ARG A 148 23.37 -21.34 -3.11
N ILE A 149 23.22 -20.02 -3.05
CA ILE A 149 24.04 -19.15 -2.23
C ILE A 149 23.58 -19.35 -0.77
N PRO A 150 24.50 -19.50 0.20
CA PRO A 150 24.11 -19.64 1.61
C PRO A 150 23.34 -18.39 2.10
N PRO A 151 22.36 -18.55 3.00
CA PRO A 151 21.48 -17.47 3.45
C PRO A 151 22.21 -16.24 4.00
N SER A 152 23.36 -16.44 4.66
CA SER A 152 24.18 -15.36 5.20
C SER A 152 24.81 -14.47 4.13
N ALA A 153 25.21 -15.04 2.99
CA ALA A 153 25.77 -14.27 1.88
C ALA A 153 24.71 -13.50 1.08
N ILE A 154 23.44 -13.93 1.11
CA ILE A 154 22.33 -13.21 0.44
C ILE A 154 22.00 -11.90 1.18
N VAL A 155 22.03 -11.92 2.52
CA VAL A 155 21.75 -10.73 3.33
C VAL A 155 22.83 -9.65 3.16
N ASP A 156 24.11 -10.03 3.12
CA ASP A 156 25.22 -9.09 2.92
C ASP A 156 25.27 -8.50 1.49
N ILE A 157 24.85 -9.27 0.47
CA ILE A 157 24.79 -8.79 -0.93
C ILE A 157 23.59 -7.85 -1.12
N GLU A 158 22.41 -8.17 -0.57
CA GLU A 158 21.23 -7.31 -0.68
C GLU A 158 21.36 -6.02 0.15
N PHE A 159 22.06 -6.05 1.30
CA PHE A 159 22.25 -4.87 2.14
C PHE A 159 23.21 -3.84 1.55
N ASN A 160 24.30 -4.30 0.91
CA ASN A 160 25.24 -3.41 0.21
C ASN A 160 24.67 -2.84 -1.10
N ALA A 161 23.60 -3.45 -1.62
CA ALA A 161 22.88 -2.95 -2.79
C ALA A 161 21.88 -1.81 -2.46
N LEU A 162 21.53 -1.60 -1.18
CA LEU A 162 20.71 -0.47 -0.80
C LEU A 162 21.55 0.82 -0.89
N PRO A 163 21.12 1.84 -1.65
CA PRO A 163 21.86 3.08 -1.76
C PRO A 163 21.96 3.76 -0.39
N ALA A 164 23.08 4.47 -0.19
CA ALA A 164 23.21 5.35 0.96
C ALA A 164 22.19 6.49 0.82
N ILE A 165 21.42 6.73 1.88
CA ILE A 165 20.45 7.83 1.92
C ILE A 165 21.12 8.99 2.64
N LYS A 166 21.21 10.15 1.98
CA LYS A 166 21.71 11.37 2.63
C LYS A 166 20.69 11.85 3.67
N PRO A 167 21.13 12.45 4.79
CA PRO A 167 20.24 13.15 5.70
C PRO A 167 19.33 14.13 4.95
N ILE A 168 18.11 14.34 5.42
CA ILE A 168 17.13 15.25 4.87
C ILE A 168 17.00 16.43 5.81
N ASP A 169 17.41 17.60 5.31
CA ASP A 169 17.29 18.85 6.04
C ASP A 169 15.89 19.42 5.80
N ILE A 170 15.17 19.72 6.89
CA ILE A 170 13.86 20.33 6.83
C ILE A 170 14.01 21.78 7.23
N ALA A 171 13.75 22.70 6.30
CA ALA A 171 13.65 24.12 6.61
C ALA A 171 12.19 24.46 6.93
N SER A 172 11.91 24.85 8.17
CA SER A 172 10.55 25.23 8.60
C SER A 172 10.61 26.30 9.70
N PRO A 173 9.72 27.32 9.67
CA PRO A 173 9.62 28.31 10.74
C PRO A 173 8.79 27.83 11.93
N GLU A 174 8.29 26.59 11.94
CA GLU A 174 7.48 26.06 13.04
C GLU A 174 8.25 26.05 14.36
N ALA A 175 7.60 26.52 15.43
CA ALA A 175 8.14 26.51 16.78
C ALA A 175 8.38 25.06 17.26
N PRO A 176 9.24 24.85 18.28
CA PRO A 176 9.49 23.51 18.81
C PRO A 176 8.20 22.79 19.25
N PHE A 177 8.10 21.50 18.94
CA PHE A 177 6.93 20.69 19.29
C PHE A 177 7.27 19.21 19.46
N THR A 178 6.36 18.48 20.09
CA THR A 178 6.44 17.03 20.28
C THR A 178 5.36 16.32 19.46
N ALA A 179 5.76 15.28 18.72
CA ALA A 179 4.84 14.35 18.08
C ALA A 179 5.02 12.94 18.67
N ILE A 180 3.92 12.19 18.77
CA ILE A 180 3.95 10.79 19.20
C ILE A 180 3.25 9.93 18.16
N GLY A 181 3.95 8.91 17.67
CA GLY A 181 3.39 7.84 16.84
C GLY A 181 2.98 6.63 17.67
N LEU A 182 1.94 5.92 17.26
CA LEU A 182 1.43 4.71 17.92
C LEU A 182 1.11 3.61 16.91
N ASP A 183 1.57 2.39 17.18
CA ASP A 183 0.99 1.15 16.61
C ASP A 183 0.11 0.49 17.68
N PRO A 184 -1.23 0.59 17.59
CA PRO A 184 -2.13 0.33 18.70
C PRO A 184 -2.31 -1.15 19.10
N THR A 185 -1.76 -2.11 18.32
CA THR A 185 -1.92 -3.57 18.48
C THR A 185 -3.38 -4.04 18.71
N ALA A 186 -3.64 -5.35 18.68
CA ALA A 186 -4.99 -5.85 18.90
C ALA A 186 -5.40 -5.76 20.39
N GLY A 187 -6.57 -5.17 20.67
CA GLY A 187 -7.20 -5.21 21.99
C GLY A 187 -8.00 -6.48 22.24
N THR A 188 -8.70 -6.55 23.38
CA THR A 188 -9.69 -7.60 23.67
C THR A 188 -11.11 -7.04 23.75
N TRP A 189 -12.10 -7.84 23.35
CA TRP A 189 -13.52 -7.45 23.46
C TRP A 189 -13.93 -7.26 24.93
N ASP A 190 -13.47 -8.14 25.83
CA ASP A 190 -13.74 -8.05 27.27
C ASP A 190 -13.24 -6.75 27.90
N SER A 191 -12.14 -6.18 27.39
CA SER A 191 -11.63 -4.88 27.84
C SER A 191 -12.30 -3.69 27.16
N GLN A 192 -13.28 -3.93 26.27
CA GLN A 192 -13.86 -2.92 25.38
C GLN A 192 -12.77 -2.20 24.55
N MET A 193 -11.79 -2.97 24.06
CA MET A 193 -10.63 -2.45 23.33
C MET A 193 -9.75 -1.45 24.10
N LYS A 194 -9.79 -1.48 25.43
CA LYS A 194 -8.92 -0.63 26.27
C LYS A 194 -7.57 -1.27 26.57
N SER A 195 -7.44 -2.58 26.43
CA SER A 195 -6.20 -3.33 26.63
C SER A 195 -6.12 -4.57 25.73
N GLY A 196 -4.93 -5.16 25.62
CA GLY A 196 -4.66 -6.33 24.79
C GLY A 196 -3.51 -7.19 25.33
N PRO A 197 -3.34 -8.43 24.84
CA PRO A 197 -2.26 -9.33 25.27
C PRO A 197 -0.88 -8.87 24.77
N LYS A 198 -0.82 -8.12 23.66
CA LYS A 198 0.39 -7.53 23.10
C LYS A 198 0.48 -6.06 23.50
N GLU A 199 1.61 -5.64 24.04
CA GLU A 199 1.86 -4.23 24.33
C GLU A 199 1.93 -3.42 23.02
N MET A 200 1.36 -2.22 23.03
CA MET A 200 1.38 -1.32 21.87
C MET A 200 2.60 -0.40 21.96
N PRO A 201 3.51 -0.40 20.96
CA PRO A 201 4.63 0.53 20.96
C PRO A 201 4.19 1.93 20.52
N SER A 202 4.65 2.93 21.25
CA SER A 202 4.66 4.32 20.79
C SER A 202 6.08 4.82 20.60
N PHE A 203 6.26 5.80 19.72
CA PHE A 203 7.54 6.47 19.50
C PHE A 203 7.38 7.98 19.59
N THR A 204 8.29 8.65 20.29
CA THR A 204 8.28 10.11 20.48
C THR A 204 9.37 10.77 19.64
N LEU A 205 9.01 11.83 18.91
CA LEU A 205 9.94 12.71 18.23
C LEU A 205 9.76 14.16 18.69
N HIS A 206 10.87 14.88 18.77
CA HIS A 206 10.88 16.31 19.06
C HIS A 206 11.40 17.07 17.85
N TRP A 207 10.65 18.08 17.43
CA TRP A 207 11.14 19.14 16.56
C TRP A 207 11.71 20.25 17.46
N ASP A 208 13.00 20.57 17.32
CA ASP A 208 13.67 21.60 18.13
C ASP A 208 13.62 23.00 17.50
N GLY A 209 12.91 23.17 16.39
CA GLY A 209 12.92 24.39 15.57
C GLY A 209 13.84 24.29 14.34
N VAL A 210 14.73 23.30 14.29
CA VAL A 210 15.73 23.14 13.22
C VAL A 210 15.75 21.72 12.67
N LYS A 211 15.66 20.71 13.53
CA LYS A 211 15.74 19.30 13.16
C LYS A 211 14.88 18.42 14.06
N LEU A 212 14.67 17.19 13.59
CA LEU A 212 14.06 16.13 14.38
C LEU A 212 15.10 15.48 15.29
N THR A 213 14.70 15.25 16.53
CA THR A 213 15.52 14.60 17.57
C THR A 213 14.70 13.56 18.30
N VAL A 214 15.39 12.56 18.85
CA VAL A 214 14.81 11.59 19.80
C VAL A 214 15.12 12.01 21.24
N PRO A 215 14.16 11.93 22.18
CA PRO A 215 14.46 12.02 23.61
C PRO A 215 15.24 10.78 24.10
N GLU A 216 15.64 10.78 25.37
CA GLU A 216 16.33 9.65 26.02
C GLU A 216 15.54 8.33 25.95
N ASP A 217 14.23 8.41 26.23
CA ASP A 217 13.30 7.28 26.11
C ASP A 217 12.28 7.53 24.98
N PRO A 218 12.67 7.32 23.71
CA PRO A 218 11.80 7.62 22.57
C PRO A 218 10.72 6.57 22.40
N ARG A 219 11.03 5.30 22.69
CA ARG A 219 10.10 4.17 22.59
C ARG A 219 9.51 3.83 23.95
N VAL A 220 8.19 3.72 24.02
CA VAL A 220 7.47 3.27 25.23
C VAL A 220 6.44 2.22 24.83
N LEU A 221 6.36 1.14 25.61
CA LEU A 221 5.38 0.07 25.44
C LEU A 221 4.19 0.31 26.38
N HIS A 222 2.97 0.20 25.86
CA HIS A 222 1.75 0.45 26.63
C HIS A 222 0.87 -0.77 26.73
N LYS A 223 0.36 -1.05 27.93
CA LYS A 223 -0.62 -2.11 28.17
C LYS A 223 -2.06 -1.65 27.94
N THR A 224 -2.34 -0.37 28.16
CA THR A 224 -3.69 0.21 28.11
C THR A 224 -3.72 1.53 27.38
N ASN A 225 -4.89 1.91 26.84
CA ASN A 225 -5.07 3.20 26.17
C ASN A 225 -4.77 4.37 27.14
N ASP A 226 -5.17 4.27 28.41
CA ASP A 226 -4.86 5.27 29.43
C ASP A 226 -3.35 5.40 29.70
N CYS A 227 -2.60 4.30 29.64
CA CYS A 227 -1.14 4.34 29.76
C CYS A 227 -0.52 5.18 28.64
N PHE A 228 -1.02 5.02 27.41
CA PHE A 228 -0.60 5.81 26.27
C PHE A 228 -0.96 7.30 26.43
N PHE A 229 -2.20 7.64 26.79
CA PHE A 229 -2.60 9.04 26.92
C PHE A 229 -1.97 9.78 28.11
N ARG A 230 -1.60 9.06 29.18
CA ARG A 230 -0.72 9.63 30.22
C ARG A 230 0.66 10.00 29.68
N LEU A 231 1.23 9.22 28.77
CA LEU A 231 2.48 9.58 28.09
C LEU A 231 2.29 10.84 27.22
N VAL A 232 1.22 10.88 26.43
CA VAL A 232 0.86 12.03 25.57
C VAL A 232 0.80 13.31 26.38
N THR A 233 0.09 13.28 27.51
CA THR A 233 -0.03 14.42 28.44
C THR A 233 1.33 14.78 29.05
N ARG A 234 2.07 13.79 29.57
CA ARG A 234 3.37 14.00 30.22
C ARG A 234 4.42 14.60 29.27
N ARG A 235 4.38 14.22 27.99
CA ARG A 235 5.30 14.72 26.96
C ARG A 235 4.84 16.03 26.32
N ASN A 236 3.68 16.57 26.75
CA ASN A 236 3.03 17.73 26.15
C ASN A 236 2.96 17.60 24.62
N ALA A 237 2.49 16.44 24.14
CA ALA A 237 2.42 16.17 22.71
C ALA A 237 1.48 17.16 22.04
N SER A 238 1.94 17.77 20.94
CA SER A 238 1.13 18.64 20.10
C SER A 238 0.26 17.83 19.14
N ILE A 239 0.73 16.65 18.75
CA ILE A 239 0.07 15.78 17.79
C ILE A 239 0.33 14.31 18.12
N VAL A 240 -0.69 13.49 17.90
CA VAL A 240 -0.63 12.04 17.94
C VAL A 240 -0.96 11.50 16.55
N CYS A 241 -0.13 10.58 16.05
CA CYS A 241 -0.33 9.92 14.77
C CYS A 241 -0.50 8.41 15.01
N ILE A 242 -1.64 7.86 14.61
CA ILE A 242 -2.00 6.47 14.89
C ILE A 242 -1.90 5.66 13.59
N ASP A 243 -1.17 4.53 13.65
CA ASP A 243 -1.25 3.49 12.63
C ASP A 243 -2.56 2.75 12.79
N GLY A 244 -3.61 3.28 12.16
CA GLY A 244 -4.89 2.63 12.15
C GLY A 244 -6.04 3.55 11.79
N PRO A 245 -7.19 2.95 11.42
CA PRO A 245 -8.34 3.71 10.97
C PRO A 245 -8.94 4.57 12.09
N ASN A 246 -9.33 5.79 11.75
CA ASN A 246 -10.24 6.58 12.56
C ASN A 246 -11.71 6.22 12.27
N SER A 247 -12.62 6.56 13.21
CA SER A 247 -14.06 6.31 13.05
C SER A 247 -14.71 7.15 11.96
N THR A 248 -14.21 8.36 11.73
CA THR A 248 -14.82 9.24 10.74
C THR A 248 -14.78 8.60 9.37
N ASN A 249 -13.89 7.62 9.11
CA ASN A 249 -13.60 6.99 7.82
C ASN A 249 -14.68 6.02 7.32
N GLY A 250 -15.93 6.24 7.75
CA GLY A 250 -17.07 5.37 7.49
C GLY A 250 -17.08 4.11 8.35
N LEU A 251 -16.24 4.05 9.38
CA LEU A 251 -16.16 2.93 10.30
C LEU A 251 -16.72 3.32 11.66
N GLU A 252 -17.97 2.95 11.91
CA GLU A 252 -18.58 3.16 13.21
C GLU A 252 -18.46 1.89 14.05
N LEU A 253 -17.93 2.05 15.27
CA LEU A 253 -18.14 1.06 16.31
C LEU A 253 -19.60 1.16 16.75
N ARG A 254 -20.35 0.09 16.54
CA ARG A 254 -21.72 -0.02 17.07
C ARG A 254 -21.63 -0.33 18.57
N ASP A 255 -22.70 -0.02 19.30
CA ASP A 255 -22.80 -0.25 20.75
C ASP A 255 -22.57 -1.73 21.13
N ASP A 256 -22.90 -2.65 20.23
CA ASP A 256 -22.52 -4.05 20.33
C ASP A 256 -21.26 -4.33 19.49
N LEU A 257 -20.13 -4.49 20.19
CA LEU A 257 -18.84 -4.82 19.60
C LEU A 257 -18.74 -6.30 19.21
N ALA A 258 -19.62 -7.18 19.71
CA ALA A 258 -19.62 -8.59 19.35
C ALA A 258 -20.18 -8.77 17.93
N GLY A 259 -19.48 -9.54 17.08
CA GLY A 259 -19.93 -9.80 15.71
C GLY A 259 -19.66 -8.66 14.70
N TRP A 260 -18.89 -7.64 15.09
CA TRP A 260 -18.46 -6.54 14.19
C TRP A 260 -17.78 -7.07 12.90
N GLU A 261 -17.11 -8.22 13.00
CA GLU A 261 -16.40 -8.90 11.90
C GLU A 261 -17.31 -9.35 10.75
N ASP A 262 -18.56 -9.68 11.03
CA ASP A 262 -19.50 -10.21 10.04
C ASP A 262 -20.12 -9.11 9.16
N ILE A 263 -20.11 -7.87 9.64
CA ILE A 263 -20.81 -6.73 9.05
C ILE A 263 -19.87 -5.86 8.20
N VAL A 264 -18.60 -5.75 8.59
CA VAL A 264 -17.65 -4.78 8.00
C VAL A 264 -17.01 -5.24 6.70
N GLY A 265 -17.12 -6.54 6.35
CA GLY A 265 -16.38 -7.18 5.25
C GLY A 265 -16.61 -6.66 3.83
N SER A 266 -17.34 -5.56 3.64
CA SER A 266 -17.60 -4.92 2.34
C SER A 266 -17.37 -3.39 2.30
N LEU A 267 -16.98 -2.76 3.41
CA LEU A 267 -16.75 -1.31 3.44
C LEU A 267 -15.40 -0.98 2.81
N THR A 268 -15.40 -0.09 1.81
CA THR A 268 -14.19 0.48 1.20
C THR A 268 -14.21 1.99 1.44
N ARG A 269 -13.13 2.54 1.99
CA ARG A 269 -13.06 3.96 2.40
C ARG A 269 -12.52 4.83 1.26
N ASP A 270 -13.01 6.06 1.10
CA ASP A 270 -12.56 6.94 0.01
C ASP A 270 -11.06 7.25 0.07
N GLY A 271 -10.51 7.39 1.29
CA GLY A 271 -9.07 7.52 1.49
C GLY A 271 -8.27 6.30 1.00
N GLU A 272 -8.79 5.09 1.21
CA GLU A 272 -8.19 3.85 0.71
C GLU A 272 -8.22 3.76 -0.82
N LEU A 273 -9.35 4.17 -1.42
CA LEU A 273 -9.47 4.26 -2.88
C LEU A 273 -8.50 5.28 -3.47
N ALA A 274 -8.35 6.44 -2.82
CA ALA A 274 -7.43 7.48 -3.24
C ALA A 274 -5.97 7.01 -3.13
N LEU A 275 -5.57 6.37 -2.03
CA LEU A 275 -4.25 5.75 -1.88
C LEU A 275 -3.98 4.65 -2.92
N SER A 276 -5.00 3.84 -3.22
CA SER A 276 -4.87 2.80 -4.25
C SER A 276 -4.58 3.37 -5.64
N ARG A 277 -4.99 4.61 -5.93
CA ARG A 277 -4.65 5.30 -7.18
C ARG A 277 -3.19 5.74 -7.24
N GLU A 278 -2.57 6.00 -6.08
CA GLU A 278 -1.13 6.24 -5.95
C GLU A 278 -0.31 4.94 -5.93
N GLY A 279 -0.93 3.77 -6.18
CA GLY A 279 -0.28 2.47 -6.13
C GLY A 279 -0.05 1.92 -4.72
N ILE A 280 -0.70 2.51 -3.71
CA ILE A 280 -0.66 2.07 -2.31
C ILE A 280 -1.97 1.34 -1.99
N HIS A 281 -1.93 0.01 -2.07
CA HIS A 281 -3.11 -0.81 -1.83
C HIS A 281 -3.26 -1.11 -0.34
N LEU A 282 -4.21 -0.42 0.29
CA LEU A 282 -4.53 -0.58 1.70
C LEU A 282 -6.04 -0.73 1.84
N PHE A 283 -6.47 -1.83 2.45
CA PHE A 283 -7.89 -2.06 2.71
C PHE A 283 -8.05 -2.75 4.06
N TRP A 284 -8.13 -1.95 5.13
CA TRP A 284 -8.16 -2.48 6.50
C TRP A 284 -9.39 -3.36 6.74
N THR A 285 -10.49 -3.05 6.06
CA THR A 285 -11.84 -3.55 6.37
C THR A 285 -12.34 -4.61 5.39
N THR A 286 -11.51 -5.04 4.44
CA THR A 286 -11.96 -6.11 3.54
C THR A 286 -12.16 -7.41 4.30
N ARG A 287 -13.15 -8.19 3.87
CA ARG A 287 -13.35 -9.56 4.37
C ARG A 287 -12.07 -10.41 4.32
N ASN A 288 -11.20 -10.16 3.33
CA ASN A 288 -9.91 -10.84 3.21
C ASN A 288 -8.93 -10.44 4.33
N THR A 289 -8.83 -9.14 4.65
CA THR A 289 -8.01 -8.66 5.78
C THR A 289 -8.55 -9.20 7.10
N ILE A 290 -9.86 -9.07 7.34
CA ILE A 290 -10.50 -9.49 8.59
C ILE A 290 -10.37 -11.01 8.82
N ARG A 291 -10.55 -11.84 7.78
CA ARG A 291 -10.50 -13.30 7.93
C ARG A 291 -9.09 -13.88 8.03
N ASN A 292 -8.11 -13.27 7.35
CA ASN A 292 -6.77 -13.85 7.25
C ASN A 292 -5.76 -13.25 8.24
N PHE A 293 -6.10 -12.13 8.88
CA PHE A 293 -5.26 -11.51 9.90
C PHE A 293 -5.93 -11.65 11.26
N ASP A 294 -5.43 -12.57 12.08
CA ASP A 294 -5.94 -12.77 13.43
C ASP A 294 -5.82 -11.48 14.24
N GLY A 295 -6.94 -11.03 14.80
CA GLY A 295 -7.02 -9.78 15.55
C GLY A 295 -7.14 -8.52 14.71
N ALA A 296 -7.28 -8.59 13.38
CA ALA A 296 -7.54 -7.42 12.52
C ALA A 296 -8.70 -6.57 13.02
N SER A 297 -9.82 -7.24 13.31
CA SER A 297 -11.05 -6.62 13.80
C SER A 297 -10.84 -5.87 15.11
N ARG A 298 -10.17 -6.54 16.06
CA ARG A 298 -9.84 -6.00 17.39
C ARG A 298 -8.85 -4.84 17.29
N TRP A 299 -7.86 -4.93 16.40
CA TRP A 299 -6.92 -3.85 16.13
C TRP A 299 -7.63 -2.63 15.53
N ILE A 300 -8.49 -2.80 14.51
CA ILE A 300 -9.30 -1.70 13.93
C ILE A 300 -10.17 -1.05 15.00
N ALA A 301 -10.88 -1.88 15.77
CA ALA A 301 -11.78 -1.38 16.80
C ALA A 301 -11.02 -0.58 17.86
N ARG A 302 -9.84 -1.05 18.27
CA ARG A 302 -8.98 -0.31 19.20
C ARG A 302 -8.50 1.02 18.64
N SER A 303 -8.10 1.06 17.37
CA SER A 303 -7.73 2.32 16.71
C SER A 303 -8.87 3.33 16.76
N ILE A 304 -10.10 2.91 16.46
CA ILE A 304 -11.29 3.77 16.55
C ILE A 304 -11.50 4.29 17.98
N VAL A 305 -11.41 3.43 19.00
CA VAL A 305 -11.52 3.83 20.42
C VAL A 305 -10.45 4.86 20.80
N LEU A 306 -9.22 4.70 20.32
CA LEU A 306 -8.14 5.66 20.55
C LEU A 306 -8.45 7.02 19.91
N PHE A 307 -9.00 7.04 18.70
CA PHE A 307 -9.43 8.28 18.06
C PHE A 307 -10.61 8.96 18.79
N SER A 308 -11.55 8.19 19.35
CA SER A 308 -12.70 8.74 20.07
C SER A 308 -12.37 9.28 21.46
N ASN A 309 -11.24 8.89 22.07
CA ASN A 309 -10.87 9.38 23.39
C ASN A 309 -10.63 10.90 23.36
N SER A 310 -11.35 11.63 24.21
CA SER A 310 -11.42 13.09 24.20
C SER A 310 -10.20 13.72 24.88
N ASP A 311 -9.05 13.66 24.23
CA ASP A 311 -7.90 14.47 24.59
C ASP A 311 -7.82 15.69 23.68
N ALA A 312 -7.46 16.85 24.23
CA ALA A 312 -7.30 18.12 23.51
C ALA A 312 -6.14 18.13 22.48
N VAL A 313 -5.49 16.98 22.27
CA VAL A 313 -4.40 16.80 21.32
C VAL A 313 -4.93 16.48 19.93
N GLU A 314 -4.30 17.08 18.91
CA GLU A 314 -4.57 16.74 17.53
C GLU A 314 -4.25 15.26 17.26
N LYS A 315 -5.16 14.54 16.61
CA LYS A 315 -4.98 13.12 16.26
C LYS A 315 -5.16 12.95 14.77
N ILE A 316 -4.20 12.29 14.13
CA ILE A 316 -4.24 11.98 12.70
C ILE A 316 -4.04 10.48 12.45
N GLU A 317 -4.68 9.98 11.39
CA GLU A 317 -4.51 8.62 10.88
C GLU A 317 -3.37 8.60 9.85
N THR A 318 -2.54 7.55 9.91
CA THR A 318 -1.60 7.22 8.85
C THR A 318 -1.57 5.72 8.57
N HIS A 319 -0.80 5.33 7.55
CA HIS A 319 -0.47 3.95 7.24
C HIS A 319 1.04 3.84 7.01
N PRO A 320 1.83 3.37 7.99
CA PRO A 320 3.28 3.33 7.93
C PRO A 320 3.85 2.63 6.70
N HIS A 321 3.25 1.52 6.25
CA HIS A 321 3.70 0.85 5.03
C HIS A 321 3.51 1.73 3.77
N GLY A 322 2.40 2.44 3.68
CA GLY A 322 2.16 3.44 2.63
C GLY A 322 3.13 4.62 2.73
N ALA A 323 3.31 5.18 3.93
CA ALA A 323 4.24 6.27 4.19
C ALA A 323 5.68 5.91 3.80
N PHE A 324 6.16 4.73 4.19
CA PHE A 324 7.46 4.21 3.76
C PHE A 324 7.56 4.05 2.24
N THR A 325 6.49 3.62 1.58
CA THR A 325 6.47 3.46 0.12
C THR A 325 6.63 4.83 -0.57
N MET A 326 5.94 5.86 -0.08
CA MET A 326 6.03 7.23 -0.61
C MET A 326 7.40 7.86 -0.35
N LEU A 327 7.94 7.69 0.86
CA LEU A 327 9.29 8.13 1.19
C LEU A 327 10.34 7.39 0.34
N SER A 328 10.21 6.08 0.16
CA SER A 328 11.10 5.30 -0.72
C SER A 328 11.04 5.80 -2.16
N ASN A 329 9.84 6.07 -2.68
CA ASN A 329 9.67 6.60 -4.03
C ASN A 329 10.35 7.97 -4.20
N ALA A 330 10.20 8.84 -3.21
CA ALA A 330 10.75 10.19 -3.24
C ALA A 330 12.28 10.22 -3.02
N ILE A 331 12.80 9.40 -2.11
CA ILE A 331 14.21 9.44 -1.69
C ILE A 331 15.09 8.51 -2.54
N ILE A 332 14.55 7.36 -2.94
CA ILE A 332 15.28 6.25 -3.56
C ILE A 332 14.76 5.97 -4.98
N ASN A 333 14.11 6.95 -5.61
CA ASN A 333 13.64 6.91 -6.99
C ASN A 333 12.85 5.64 -7.36
N GLY A 334 11.79 5.36 -6.59
CA GLY A 334 10.86 4.26 -6.89
C GLY A 334 11.30 2.87 -6.46
N LEU A 335 12.35 2.73 -5.63
CA LEU A 335 12.77 1.42 -5.15
C LEU A 335 11.64 0.73 -4.37
N ARG A 336 11.28 -0.48 -4.83
CA ARG A 336 10.33 -1.33 -4.12
C ARG A 336 10.94 -1.82 -2.81
N LEU A 337 10.28 -1.51 -1.69
CA LEU A 337 10.74 -1.95 -0.39
C LEU A 337 10.60 -3.48 -0.22
N PRO A 338 11.62 -4.16 0.33
CA PRO A 338 11.50 -5.55 0.74
C PRO A 338 10.42 -5.74 1.82
N LYS A 339 10.00 -7.00 2.02
CA LYS A 339 8.98 -7.38 3.01
C LYS A 339 9.36 -6.89 4.41
N LYS A 340 8.44 -6.23 5.11
CA LYS A 340 8.71 -5.63 6.44
C LYS A 340 9.15 -6.62 7.52
N GLY A 341 8.76 -7.89 7.39
CA GLY A 341 9.15 -8.96 8.32
C GLY A 341 10.54 -9.56 8.08
N THR A 342 11.28 -9.15 7.03
CA THR A 342 12.65 -9.60 6.80
C THR A 342 13.65 -8.57 7.32
N GLN A 343 14.85 -9.02 7.71
CA GLN A 343 15.92 -8.14 8.19
C GLN A 343 16.25 -7.04 7.17
N VAL A 344 16.37 -7.38 5.87
CA VAL A 344 16.61 -6.41 4.80
C VAL A 344 15.48 -5.37 4.71
N GLY A 345 14.23 -5.79 4.86
CA GLY A 345 13.09 -4.89 4.84
C GLY A 345 13.01 -3.96 6.06
N GLN A 346 13.43 -4.44 7.23
CA GLN A 346 13.55 -3.61 8.44
C GLN A 346 14.68 -2.59 8.29
N LEU A 347 15.84 -3.01 7.80
CA LEU A 347 16.99 -2.14 7.57
C LEU A 347 16.72 -1.06 6.51
N ALA A 348 16.01 -1.39 5.43
CA ALA A 348 15.61 -0.40 4.42
C ALA A 348 14.72 0.70 5.03
N ARG A 349 13.76 0.32 5.88
CA ARG A 349 12.87 1.26 6.59
C ARG A 349 13.63 2.08 7.62
N PHE A 350 14.55 1.46 8.36
CA PHE A 350 15.44 2.14 9.28
C PHE A 350 16.26 3.23 8.57
N ARG A 351 16.87 2.94 7.41
CA ARG A 351 17.64 3.93 6.64
C ARG A 351 16.78 5.12 6.21
N ILE A 352 15.53 4.87 5.82
CA ILE A 352 14.59 5.94 5.48
C ILE A 352 14.31 6.80 6.72
N LEU A 353 14.02 6.21 7.89
CA LEU A 353 13.80 6.99 9.12
C LEU A 353 15.05 7.75 9.55
N ASN A 354 16.22 7.12 9.50
CA ASN A 354 17.49 7.70 9.90
C ASN A 354 17.90 8.89 9.02
N ALA A 355 17.44 8.95 7.77
CA ALA A 355 17.59 10.13 6.92
C ALA A 355 16.94 11.39 7.53
N PHE A 356 15.83 11.23 8.25
CA PHE A 356 15.16 12.34 8.95
C PHE A 356 15.62 12.49 10.41
N ILE A 357 16.10 11.41 11.01
CA ILE A 357 16.40 11.31 12.44
C ILE A 357 17.82 10.74 12.59
N PRO A 358 18.88 11.56 12.43
CA PRO A 358 20.25 11.05 12.33
C PRO A 358 20.74 10.28 13.56
N ASN A 359 20.18 10.56 14.75
CA ASN A 359 20.52 9.90 16.00
C ASN A 359 19.63 8.68 16.33
N LEU A 360 18.77 8.23 15.40
CA LEU A 360 18.01 7.00 15.55
C LEU A 360 18.94 5.78 15.50
N THR A 361 18.80 4.86 16.46
CA THR A 361 19.52 3.57 16.48
C THR A 361 18.55 2.39 16.30
N LEU A 362 19.06 1.23 15.87
CA LEU A 362 18.25 0.02 15.72
C LEU A 362 17.68 -0.48 17.06
N GLU A 363 18.36 -0.21 18.17
CA GLU A 363 17.89 -0.55 19.52
C GLU A 363 16.60 0.20 19.89
N MET A 364 16.44 1.43 19.37
CA MET A 364 15.23 2.23 19.58
C MET A 364 14.03 1.69 18.78
N VAL A 365 14.28 0.97 17.68
CA VAL A 365 13.24 0.39 16.78
C VAL A 365 13.55 -1.09 16.48
N PRO A 366 13.49 -1.97 17.50
CA PRO A 366 14.03 -3.33 17.41
C PRO A 366 13.20 -4.29 16.54
N ASP A 367 11.96 -3.93 16.22
CA ASP A 367 11.02 -4.74 15.46
C ASP A 367 10.16 -3.89 14.52
N HIS A 368 9.30 -4.54 13.75
CA HIS A 368 8.47 -3.88 12.75
C HIS A 368 7.34 -3.05 13.35
N ASP A 369 6.81 -3.39 14.53
CA ASP A 369 5.76 -2.62 15.19
C ASP A 369 6.35 -1.30 15.73
N ALA A 370 7.54 -1.37 16.33
CA ALA A 370 8.30 -0.18 16.75
C ALA A 370 8.70 0.71 15.56
N MET A 371 9.04 0.10 14.42
CA MET A 371 9.32 0.81 13.17
C MET A 371 8.08 1.52 12.63
N ASP A 372 6.93 0.86 12.66
CA ASP A 372 5.65 1.42 12.22
C ASP A 372 5.22 2.58 13.15
N ALA A 373 5.42 2.46 14.47
CA ALA A 373 5.22 3.55 15.43
C ALA A 373 6.17 4.74 15.21
N ALA A 374 7.46 4.50 14.93
CA ALA A 374 8.42 5.56 14.61
C ALA A 374 8.07 6.27 13.30
N CYS A 375 7.62 5.52 12.28
CA CYS A 375 7.12 6.09 11.04
C CYS A 375 5.86 6.94 11.26
N ALA A 376 4.92 6.47 12.08
CA ALA A 376 3.74 7.26 12.44
C ALA A 376 4.14 8.57 13.12
N SER A 377 5.11 8.54 14.05
CA SER A 377 5.62 9.74 14.70
C SER A 377 6.25 10.71 13.70
N LEU A 378 7.01 10.20 12.73
CA LEU A 378 7.58 11.02 11.64
C LEU A 378 6.46 11.66 10.81
N VAL A 379 5.41 10.93 10.44
CA VAL A 379 4.26 11.52 9.73
C VAL A 379 3.59 12.61 10.55
N GLY A 380 3.46 12.44 11.88
CA GLY A 380 2.97 13.48 12.79
C GLY A 380 3.83 14.75 12.75
N CYS A 381 5.16 14.60 12.79
CA CYS A 381 6.08 15.73 12.63
C CYS A 381 5.93 16.40 11.25
N LEU A 382 5.96 15.63 10.18
CA LEU A 382 5.82 16.15 8.82
C LEU A 382 4.46 16.86 8.64
N HIS A 383 3.41 16.38 9.30
CA HIS A 383 2.09 17.02 9.25
C HIS A 383 2.12 18.44 9.82
N ARG A 384 2.68 18.60 11.03
CA ARG A 384 2.90 19.91 11.66
C ARG A 384 3.79 20.82 10.81
N LEU A 385 4.77 20.25 10.12
CA LEU A 385 5.67 20.95 9.20
C LEU A 385 5.07 21.19 7.81
N LYS A 386 3.79 20.84 7.58
CA LYS A 386 3.08 20.99 6.29
C LYS A 386 3.72 20.21 5.13
N LEU A 387 4.40 19.12 5.45
CA LEU A 387 5.05 18.18 4.53
C LEU A 387 4.26 16.87 4.41
N THR A 388 2.94 16.98 4.44
CA THR A 388 2.03 15.85 4.24
C THR A 388 0.92 16.22 3.27
N ARG A 389 0.38 15.20 2.62
CA ARG A 389 -0.86 15.28 1.85
C ARG A 389 -1.89 14.31 2.41
N SER A 390 -3.15 14.71 2.36
CA SER A 390 -4.26 13.88 2.85
C SER A 390 -4.92 13.09 1.72
N PHE A 391 -5.31 11.86 2.03
CA PHE A 391 -6.14 11.01 1.17
C PHE A 391 -7.51 10.79 1.82
N GLY A 392 -8.58 11.06 1.08
CA GLY A 392 -9.94 11.12 1.60
C GLY A 392 -10.38 12.54 1.96
N THR A 393 -11.65 12.72 2.31
CA THR A 393 -12.23 14.01 2.72
C THR A 393 -12.93 13.85 4.06
N VAL A 394 -13.05 14.93 4.85
CA VAL A 394 -13.72 14.88 6.16
C VAL A 394 -15.17 14.40 6.02
N GLU A 395 -15.84 14.83 4.96
CA GLU A 395 -17.24 14.53 4.66
C GLU A 395 -17.45 13.07 4.20
N ALA A 396 -16.43 12.45 3.63
CA ALA A 396 -16.48 11.08 3.12
C ALA A 396 -15.61 10.11 3.94
N GLY A 397 -15.24 10.51 5.15
CA GLY A 397 -14.42 9.64 5.96
C GLY A 397 -13.42 10.30 6.93
N GLY A 398 -13.04 11.53 6.74
CA GLY A 398 -11.73 11.94 7.24
C GLY A 398 -10.58 11.49 6.34
N LYS A 399 -9.38 11.61 6.89
CA LYS A 399 -8.15 11.79 6.11
C LYS A 399 -7.09 10.82 6.58
N ILE A 400 -6.49 10.12 5.62
CA ILE A 400 -5.27 9.35 5.83
C ILE A 400 -4.11 10.24 5.40
N TRP A 401 -3.24 10.59 6.34
CA TRP A 401 -2.12 11.50 6.08
C TRP A 401 -0.88 10.71 5.70
N MET A 402 -0.22 11.16 4.63
CA MET A 402 1.03 10.58 4.15
C MET A 402 2.08 11.66 3.90
N PRO A 403 3.38 11.31 3.94
CA PRO A 403 4.46 12.22 3.59
C PRO A 403 4.32 12.80 2.18
N ASP A 404 4.59 14.10 2.06
CA ASP A 404 4.83 14.80 0.81
C ASP A 404 6.09 15.68 0.97
N ILE A 405 7.24 15.08 0.69
CA ILE A 405 8.54 15.72 0.82
C ILE A 405 9.07 16.27 -0.51
N THR A 406 8.24 16.25 -1.56
CA THR A 406 8.58 16.84 -2.87
C THR A 406 9.12 18.27 -2.75
N PRO A 407 8.55 19.15 -1.89
CA PRO A 407 9.08 20.50 -1.72
C PRO A 407 10.54 20.55 -1.24
N LEU A 408 10.99 19.57 -0.46
CA LEU A 408 12.37 19.50 0.04
C LEU A 408 13.36 19.06 -1.04
N LEU A 409 12.89 18.27 -2.01
CA LEU A 409 13.75 17.68 -3.04
C LEU A 409 14.01 18.66 -4.20
N VAL A 410 13.06 19.55 -4.51
CA VAL A 410 13.22 20.57 -5.58
C VAL A 410 14.35 21.55 -5.25
N ASN A 411 14.49 21.94 -3.99
CA ASN A 411 15.54 22.88 -3.56
C ASN A 411 16.95 22.30 -3.70
N ARG A 412 17.12 20.97 -3.59
CA ARG A 412 18.43 20.31 -3.76
C ARG A 412 18.93 20.30 -5.20
N VAL A 413 18.03 20.23 -6.18
CA VAL A 413 18.40 20.23 -7.60
C VAL A 413 18.92 21.62 -8.00
N GLN A 414 18.30 22.69 -7.49
CA GLN A 414 18.73 24.07 -7.78
C GLN A 414 20.11 24.39 -7.20
N GLU A 415 20.44 23.93 -5.99
CA GLU A 415 21.77 24.13 -5.39
C GLU A 415 22.89 23.39 -6.16
N SER A 416 22.58 22.22 -6.74
CA SER A 416 23.58 21.47 -7.52
C SER A 416 23.90 22.05 -8.90
N THR A 417 23.05 22.94 -9.44
CA THR A 417 23.30 23.63 -10.72
C THR A 417 24.09 24.93 -10.61
N VAL A 418 24.36 25.43 -9.40
CA VAL A 418 25.00 26.76 -9.18
C VAL A 418 26.51 26.67 -8.95
N ASN A 419 27.10 25.46 -8.87
CA ASN A 419 28.55 25.28 -8.76
C ASN A 419 29.14 24.66 -10.03
N VAL A 420 29.01 25.38 -11.15
CA VAL A 420 29.86 25.18 -12.35
C VAL A 420 30.47 26.54 -12.67
N ASP A 421 31.48 26.93 -11.89
CA ASP A 421 32.44 27.98 -12.22
C ASP A 421 33.87 27.42 -12.07
#